data_AF-A0A7S4ICR1-F1
#
_entry.id   AF-A0A7S4ICR1-F1
#
_cell.length_a   1.000
_cell.length_b   1.000
_cell.length_c   1.000
_cell.angle_alpha   90.00
_cell.angle_beta   90.00
_cell.angle_gamma   90.00
#
_symmetry.space_group_name_H-M   'P 1'
#
loop_
_entity.id
_entity.type
_entity.pdbx_description
1 polymer ?
#
loop_
_entity_poly.entity_id
_entity_poly.type
_entity_poly.pdbx_seq_one_letter_code
_entity_poly.pdbx_strand_id
1 'polypeptide(L)'
;VGYAPEHGETYVCHSHTSWEDLFTFILRWSGAHRHNRADRLYCLAAIDKLSFELQRKLVSAVHDVIYHAQNSLVVVSGIAENQHFITQFSHFKNNIPALPAHILREFVSELSANYSNGIRVFTGMHA
;
A
#
# COMPACT_ATOMS: atom_id res chain seq x y z
N VAL A 1 -20.96 -0.98 -1.82
CA VAL A 1 -20.61 -1.72 -0.58
C VAL A 1 -19.10 -1.73 -0.51
N GLY A 2 -18.50 -1.21 0.56
CA GLY A 2 -17.04 -1.22 0.73
C GLY A 2 -16.56 -2.63 1.09
N TYR A 3 -15.36 -2.98 0.67
CA TYR A 3 -14.71 -4.25 0.99
C TYR A 3 -13.29 -3.95 1.50
N ALA A 4 -12.84 -4.71 2.50
CA ALA A 4 -11.49 -4.59 3.03
C ALA A 4 -10.51 -5.33 2.11
N PRO A 5 -9.39 -4.70 1.68
CA PRO A 5 -8.50 -5.29 0.71
C PRO A 5 -7.89 -6.62 1.19
N GLU A 6 -7.73 -7.55 0.26
CA GLU A 6 -7.05 -8.83 0.45
C GLU A 6 -5.53 -8.62 0.48
N HIS A 7 -4.80 -9.56 1.08
CA HIS A 7 -3.32 -9.55 1.11
C HIS A 7 -2.68 -9.44 -0.29
N GLY A 8 -3.37 -9.86 -1.34
CA GLY A 8 -2.89 -9.74 -2.71
C GLY A 8 -3.03 -8.35 -3.34
N GLU A 9 -3.83 -7.47 -2.72
CA GLU A 9 -4.20 -6.15 -3.24
C GLU A 9 -3.40 -5.04 -2.55
N THR A 10 -2.93 -5.27 -1.32
CA THR A 10 -2.08 -4.32 -0.58
C THR A 10 -0.68 -4.88 -0.36
N TYR A 11 0.35 -4.11 -0.68
CA TYR A 11 1.73 -4.40 -0.31
C TYR A 11 2.34 -3.23 0.46
N VAL A 12 2.89 -3.51 1.64
CA VAL A 12 3.59 -2.53 2.47
C VAL A 12 5.09 -2.76 2.34
N CYS A 13 5.78 -1.79 1.74
CA CYS A 13 7.22 -1.86 1.55
C CYS A 13 7.98 -1.73 2.88
N HIS A 14 9.11 -2.42 2.95
CA HIS A 14 10.04 -2.37 4.07
C HIS A 14 11.49 -2.42 3.56
N SER A 15 12.48 -2.25 4.44
CA SER A 15 13.90 -2.19 4.06
C SER A 15 14.42 -3.46 3.37
N HIS A 16 13.81 -4.61 3.65
CA HIS A 16 14.16 -5.91 3.06
C HIS A 16 13.27 -6.31 1.87
N THR A 17 12.45 -5.40 1.34
CA THR A 17 11.55 -5.72 0.22
C THR A 17 12.40 -6.10 -0.98
N SER A 18 12.15 -7.27 -1.55
CA SER A 18 12.88 -7.75 -2.71
C SER A 18 12.29 -7.19 -4.01
N TRP A 19 13.06 -7.24 -5.09
CA TRP A 19 12.53 -6.93 -6.41
C TRP A 19 11.42 -7.89 -6.83
N GLU A 20 11.54 -9.18 -6.47
CA GLU A 20 10.57 -10.21 -6.84
C GLU A 20 9.20 -9.96 -6.22
N ASP A 21 9.16 -9.49 -4.97
CA ASP A 21 7.92 -9.11 -4.28
C ASP A 21 7.21 -7.98 -5.01
N LEU A 22 7.96 -6.92 -5.34
CA LEU A 22 7.45 -5.76 -6.07
C LEU A 22 6.97 -6.14 -7.46
N PHE A 23 7.75 -6.91 -8.19
CA PHE A 23 7.41 -7.34 -9.54
C PHE A 23 6.16 -8.23 -9.54
N THR A 24 6.07 -9.16 -8.59
CA THR A 24 4.87 -9.99 -8.40
C THR A 24 3.64 -9.13 -8.12
N PHE A 25 3.77 -8.09 -7.31
CA PHE A 25 2.68 -7.16 -7.03
C PHE A 25 2.25 -6.39 -8.30
N ILE A 26 3.20 -5.88 -9.09
CA ILE A 26 2.91 -5.19 -10.35
C ILE A 26 2.21 -6.10 -11.37
N LEU A 27 2.62 -7.37 -11.46
CA LEU A 27 1.95 -8.37 -12.31
C LEU A 27 0.51 -8.64 -11.85
N ARG A 28 0.27 -8.74 -10.54
CA ARG A 28 -1.08 -8.90 -10.00
C ARG A 28 -1.97 -7.71 -10.32
N TRP A 29 -1.47 -6.50 -10.09
CA TRP A 29 -2.21 -5.27 -10.38
C TRP A 29 -2.52 -5.15 -11.87
N SER A 30 -1.51 -5.25 -12.73
CA SER A 30 -1.68 -5.08 -14.17
C SER A 30 -2.57 -6.15 -14.80
N GLY A 31 -2.54 -7.39 -14.28
CA GLY A 31 -3.35 -8.51 -14.76
C GLY A 31 -4.73 -8.68 -14.13
N ALA A 32 -5.10 -7.90 -13.11
CA ALA A 32 -6.32 -8.12 -12.32
C ALA A 32 -7.62 -8.10 -13.17
N HIS A 33 -7.70 -7.22 -14.16
CA HIS A 33 -8.82 -7.14 -15.10
C HIS A 33 -9.09 -8.46 -15.85
N ARG A 34 -8.05 -9.27 -16.12
CA ARG A 34 -8.19 -10.57 -16.80
C ARG A 34 -8.80 -11.65 -15.94
N HIS A 35 -8.88 -11.41 -14.62
CA HIS A 35 -9.33 -12.37 -13.62
C HIS A 35 -10.63 -11.92 -12.94
N ASN A 36 -11.46 -11.12 -13.62
CA ASN A 36 -12.71 -10.56 -13.07
C ASN A 36 -12.50 -9.74 -11.78
N ARG A 37 -11.34 -9.10 -11.64
CA ARG A 37 -10.99 -8.22 -10.52
C ARG A 37 -10.78 -6.78 -10.96
N ALA A 38 -11.43 -6.34 -12.04
CA ALA A 38 -11.27 -5.00 -12.60
C ALA A 38 -11.75 -3.89 -11.64
N ASP A 39 -12.65 -4.21 -10.72
CA ASP A 39 -13.20 -3.31 -9.70
C ASP A 39 -12.31 -3.17 -8.45
N ARG A 40 -11.19 -3.90 -8.38
CA ARG A 40 -10.31 -3.93 -7.22
C ARG A 40 -9.26 -2.83 -7.26
N LEU A 41 -8.99 -2.29 -6.07
CA LEU A 41 -7.98 -1.27 -5.82
C LEU A 41 -6.71 -1.92 -5.31
N TYR A 42 -5.58 -1.60 -5.94
CA TYR A 42 -4.27 -2.07 -5.51
C TYR A 42 -3.53 -0.94 -4.79
N CYS A 43 -2.89 -1.25 -3.67
CA CYS A 43 -2.18 -0.26 -2.86
C CYS A 43 -0.73 -0.69 -2.59
N LEU A 44 0.21 0.18 -2.97
CA LEU A 44 1.61 0.06 -2.63
C LEU A 44 1.98 1.13 -1.61
N ALA A 45 2.24 0.74 -0.37
CA ALA A 45 2.49 1.65 0.74
C ALA A 45 3.96 1.68 1.17
N ALA A 46 4.37 2.76 1.85
CA ALA A 46 5.71 2.96 2.41
C ALA A 46 6.84 2.89 1.39
N ILE A 47 6.61 3.42 0.18
CA ILE A 47 7.59 3.39 -0.91
C ILE A 47 8.90 4.11 -0.56
N ASP A 48 8.87 5.01 0.43
CA ASP A 48 10.04 5.67 1.01
C ASP A 48 11.06 4.71 1.65
N LYS A 49 10.65 3.47 1.95
CA LYS A 49 11.54 2.43 2.50
C LYS A 49 12.35 1.68 1.44
N LEU A 50 12.00 1.84 0.16
CA LEU A 50 12.70 1.16 -0.92
C LEU A 50 14.02 1.85 -1.24
N SER A 51 15.05 1.06 -1.57
CA SER A 51 16.29 1.59 -2.10
C SER A 51 16.07 2.30 -3.44
N PHE A 52 16.96 3.25 -3.77
CA PHE A 52 16.91 3.96 -5.05
C PHE A 52 16.90 3.01 -6.26
N GLU A 53 17.68 1.92 -6.20
CA GLU A 53 17.73 0.92 -7.27
C GLU A 53 16.37 0.23 -7.46
N LEU A 54 15.71 -0.18 -6.37
CA LEU A 54 14.38 -0.79 -6.41
C LEU A 54 13.34 0.20 -6.92
N GLN A 55 13.41 1.47 -6.50
CA GLN A 55 12.52 2.51 -7.03
C GLN A 55 12.68 2.68 -8.54
N ARG A 56 13.92 2.71 -9.06
CA ARG A 56 14.17 2.80 -10.51
C ARG A 56 13.59 1.60 -11.26
N LYS A 57 13.81 0.39 -10.78
CA LYS A 57 13.25 -0.83 -11.38
C LYS A 57 11.72 -0.80 -11.36
N LEU A 58 11.15 -0.37 -10.24
CA LEU A 58 9.70 -0.26 -10.06
C LEU A 58 9.07 0.77 -11.01
N VAL A 59 9.70 1.95 -11.17
CA VAL A 59 9.28 2.96 -12.16
C VAL A 59 9.23 2.36 -13.56
N SER A 60 10.30 1.67 -13.98
CA SER A 60 10.35 1.03 -15.30
C SER A 60 9.21 0.03 -15.47
N ALA A 61 9.03 -0.87 -14.51
CA ALA A 61 7.98 -1.89 -14.60
C ALA A 61 6.57 -1.29 -14.61
N VAL A 62 6.33 -0.21 -13.86
CA VAL A 62 5.03 0.49 -13.89
C VAL A 62 4.82 1.12 -15.26
N HIS A 63 5.80 1.83 -15.84
CA HIS A 63 5.68 2.42 -17.17
C HIS A 63 5.38 1.37 -18.25
N ASP A 64 5.97 0.19 -18.15
CA ASP A 64 5.77 -0.89 -19.13
C ASP A 64 4.33 -1.41 -19.13
N VAL A 65 3.64 -1.37 -17.98
CA VAL A 65 2.30 -1.96 -17.83
C VAL A 65 1.17 -0.95 -17.67
N ILE A 66 1.46 0.33 -17.44
CA ILE A 66 0.45 1.35 -17.11
C ILE A 66 -0.62 1.51 -18.18
N TYR A 67 -0.26 1.34 -19.46
CA TYR A 67 -1.21 1.43 -20.58
C TYR A 67 -2.10 0.19 -20.72
N HIS A 68 -1.69 -0.93 -20.14
CA HIS A 68 -2.45 -2.18 -20.16
C HIS A 68 -3.26 -2.40 -18.89
N ALA A 69 -2.89 -1.72 -17.80
CA ALA A 69 -3.59 -1.79 -16.53
C ALA A 69 -4.93 -1.03 -16.63
N GLN A 70 -6.02 -1.73 -16.34
CA GLN A 70 -7.36 -1.13 -16.21
C GLN A 70 -7.74 -0.86 -14.75
N ASN A 71 -6.94 -1.36 -13.81
CA ASN A 71 -7.14 -1.26 -12.38
C ASN A 71 -6.46 -0.03 -11.79
N SER A 72 -7.05 0.57 -10.77
CA SER A 72 -6.43 1.68 -10.04
C SER A 72 -5.30 1.17 -9.13
N LEU A 73 -4.13 1.81 -9.25
CA LEU A 73 -3.01 1.65 -8.32
C LEU A 73 -2.88 2.92 -7.48
N VAL A 74 -2.95 2.75 -6.17
CA VAL A 74 -2.68 3.79 -5.18
C VAL A 74 -1.28 3.57 -4.64
N VAL A 75 -0.46 4.62 -4.64
CA VAL A 75 0.87 4.58 -4.04
C VAL A 75 0.92 5.56 -2.88
N VAL A 76 1.31 5.07 -1.70
CA VAL A 76 1.43 5.87 -0.47
C VAL A 76 2.89 5.99 -0.08
N SER A 77 3.36 7.22 0.07
CA SER A 77 4.70 7.55 0.55
C SER A 77 4.61 8.35 1.85
N GLY A 78 5.48 8.04 2.82
CA GLY A 78 5.65 8.86 4.01
C GLY A 78 6.48 10.13 3.77
N ILE A 79 7.17 10.24 2.63
CA ILE A 79 8.05 11.36 2.28
C ILE A 79 7.59 11.97 0.97
N ALA A 80 7.45 13.30 0.93
CA ALA A 80 6.93 14.01 -0.24
C ALA A 80 7.98 14.29 -1.33
N GLU A 81 9.28 14.29 -1.00
CA GLU A 81 10.37 14.73 -1.87
C GLU A 81 11.57 13.76 -1.83
N ASN A 82 12.53 13.94 -2.75
CA ASN A 82 13.77 13.16 -2.86
C ASN A 82 13.59 11.64 -3.08
N GLN A 83 12.40 11.22 -3.51
CA GLN A 83 12.11 9.84 -3.90
C GLN A 83 12.04 9.77 -5.43
N HIS A 84 12.83 8.89 -6.03
CA HIS A 84 12.89 8.75 -7.49
C HIS A 84 11.50 8.43 -8.06
N PHE A 85 10.78 7.51 -7.42
CA PHE A 85 9.44 7.12 -7.84
C PHE A 85 8.46 8.31 -7.84
N ILE A 86 8.45 9.12 -6.78
CA ILE A 86 7.54 10.27 -6.65
C ILE A 86 7.82 11.32 -7.70
N THR A 87 9.10 11.57 -8.01
CA THR A 87 9.48 12.52 -9.05
C THR A 87 8.96 12.10 -10.42
N GLN A 88 9.06 10.81 -10.74
CA GLN A 88 8.62 10.25 -12.04
C GLN A 88 7.10 10.28 -12.20
N PHE A 89 6.34 10.06 -11.12
CA PHE A 89 4.87 10.10 -11.14
C PHE A 89 4.29 11.38 -10.52
N SER A 90 5.04 12.48 -10.57
CA SER A 90 4.63 13.76 -9.97
C SER A 90 3.31 14.30 -10.51
N HIS A 91 2.97 14.00 -11.77
CA HIS A 91 1.68 14.35 -12.39
C HIS A 91 0.46 13.71 -11.73
N PHE A 92 0.65 12.60 -11.00
CA PHE A 92 -0.42 11.88 -10.29
C PHE A 92 -0.37 12.09 -8.77
N LYS A 93 0.53 12.98 -8.30
CA LYS A 93 0.77 13.21 -6.88
C LYS A 93 -0.34 14.08 -6.28
N ASN A 94 -1.01 13.55 -5.27
CA ASN A 94 -1.90 14.31 -4.39
C ASN A 94 -1.28 14.40 -2.99
N ASN A 95 -1.08 15.62 -2.49
CA ASN A 95 -0.59 15.84 -1.13
C ASN A 95 -1.76 15.78 -0.16
N ILE A 96 -1.75 14.79 0.72
CA ILE A 96 -2.75 14.65 1.78
C ILE A 96 -2.11 15.15 3.09
N PRO A 97 -2.72 16.13 3.79
CA PRO A 97 -2.20 16.58 5.07
C PRO A 97 -2.26 15.46 6.10
N ALA A 98 -1.32 15.46 7.05
CA ALA A 98 -1.34 14.52 8.15
C ALA A 98 -2.66 14.67 8.94
N LEU A 99 -3.30 13.53 9.21
CA LEU A 99 -4.48 13.53 10.06
C LEU A 99 -4.11 13.97 11.48
N PRO A 100 -4.86 14.90 12.09
CA PRO A 100 -4.67 15.29 13.47
C PRO A 100 -4.76 14.07 14.41
N ALA A 101 -3.90 14.04 15.43
CA ALA A 101 -3.81 12.91 16.35
C ALA A 101 -5.13 12.62 17.09
N HIS A 102 -5.98 13.62 17.33
CA HIS A 102 -7.28 13.41 17.97
C HIS A 102 -8.24 12.61 17.08
N ILE A 103 -8.31 12.92 15.78
CA ILE A 103 -9.13 12.18 14.81
C ILE A 103 -8.64 10.74 14.69
N LEU A 104 -7.33 10.53 14.65
CA LEU A 104 -6.76 9.18 14.63
C LEU A 104 -7.13 8.39 15.88
N ARG A 105 -7.10 9.00 17.07
CA ARG A 105 -7.50 8.32 18.31
C ARG A 105 -8.98 7.96 18.32
N GLU A 106 -9.86 8.86 17.88
CA GLU A 106 -11.29 8.60 17.78
C GLU A 106 -11.57 7.47 16.80
N PHE A 107 -10.97 7.52 15.61
CA PHE A 107 -11.11 6.47 14.59
C PHE A 107 -10.58 5.12 15.04
N VAL A 108 -9.41 5.08 15.71
CA VAL A 108 -8.85 3.83 16.27
C VAL A 108 -9.73 3.30 17.40
N SER A 109 -10.28 4.18 18.24
CA SER A 109 -11.24 3.77 19.28
C SER A 109 -12.47 3.11 18.68
N GLU A 110 -13.05 3.70 17.64
CA GLU A 110 -14.19 3.15 16.92
C GLU A 110 -13.86 1.82 16.24
N LEU A 111 -12.73 1.74 15.51
CA LEU A 111 -12.26 0.49 14.90
C LEU A 111 -12.03 -0.60 15.94
N SER A 112 -11.45 -0.25 17.09
CA SER A 112 -11.20 -1.22 18.16
C SER A 112 -12.51 -1.77 18.74
N ALA A 113 -13.51 -0.92 18.94
CA ALA A 113 -14.82 -1.35 19.44
C ALA A 113 -15.56 -2.25 18.45
N ASN A 114 -15.42 -1.98 17.15
CA ASN A 114 -16.18 -2.65 16.09
C ASN A 114 -15.48 -3.88 15.50
N TYR A 115 -14.14 -3.92 15.49
CA TYR A 115 -13.35 -4.91 14.75
C TYR A 115 -12.24 -5.57 15.57
N SER A 116 -11.88 -5.06 16.76
CA SER A 116 -10.99 -5.83 17.64
C SER A 116 -11.81 -6.91 18.34
N ASN A 117 -11.58 -8.18 17.99
CA ASN A 117 -12.14 -9.32 18.72
C ASN A 117 -11.52 -9.48 20.12
N GLY A 118 -11.14 -8.38 20.78
CA GLY A 118 -10.40 -8.34 22.04
C GLY A 118 -9.11 -9.13 21.96
N ILE A 119 -7.95 -8.47 21.98
CA ILE A 119 -6.74 -9.18 22.39
C ILE A 119 -6.95 -9.58 23.85
N ARG A 120 -7.45 -10.81 24.08
CA ARG A 120 -7.57 -11.41 25.39
C ARG A 120 -6.19 -11.92 25.78
N VAL A 121 -5.39 -11.05 26.37
CA VAL A 121 -4.15 -11.45 27.03
C VAL A 121 -4.53 -12.16 28.33
N PHE A 122 -4.45 -13.49 28.33
CA PHE A 122 -4.50 -14.26 29.56
C PHE A 122 -3.10 -14.26 30.17
N THR A 123 -2.83 -13.37 31.12
CA THR A 123 -1.67 -13.52 32.00
C THR A 123 -2.00 -14.61 33.01
N GLY A 124 -1.42 -15.80 32.86
CA GLY A 124 -1.49 -16.83 33.89
C GLY A 124 -0.74 -16.36 35.13
N MET A 125 -1.41 -16.31 36.29
CA MET A 125 -0.73 -16.19 37.58
C MET A 125 -0.19 -17.57 37.96
N HIS A 126 0.99 -17.92 37.47
CA HIS A 126 1.85 -18.86 38.18
C HIS A 126 3.25 -18.28 38.32
N ALA A 127 3.61 -18.19 39.61
CA ALA A 127 4.86 -17.78 40.19
C ALA A 127 6.01 -18.73 39.85
#